data_AF-A0ABD6EW52-F1
#
_entry.id   AF-A0ABD6EW52-F1
#
_cell.length_a   1.000
_cell.length_b   1.000
_cell.length_c   1.000
_cell.angle_alpha   90.00
_cell.angle_beta   90.00
_cell.angle_gamma   90.00
#
_symmetry.space_group_name_H-M   'P 1'
#
loop_
_entity.id
_entity.type
_entity.pdbx_description
1 polymer ?
#
loop_
_entity_poly.entity_id
_entity_poly.type
_entity_poly.pdbx_seq_one_letter_code
_entity_poly.pdbx_strand_id
1 'polypeptide(L)' 'MEDLFTDSYAEWNRLLFYEGRLATFDKSWPHKEENLSPANLAKAGFFFCPDRLDRDNVKCPFCFKCLCNWEPGDDPL' A
#
# COMPACT_ATOMS: atom_id res chain seq x y z
N MET A 1 13.41 -7.29 -24.36
CA MET A 1 12.59 -8.24 -23.57
C MET A 1 13.23 -8.54 -22.20
N GLU A 2 14.49 -8.15 -21.97
CA GLU A 2 15.20 -8.38 -20.69
C GLU A 2 14.94 -7.29 -19.61
N ASP A 3 14.54 -6.06 -19.98
CA ASP A 3 14.36 -4.95 -19.01
C ASP A 3 13.06 -4.97 -18.19
N LEU A 4 11.97 -5.54 -18.71
CA LEU A 4 10.66 -5.50 -18.04
C LEU A 4 10.62 -6.36 -16.77
N PHE A 5 11.47 -7.39 -16.69
CA PHE A 5 11.53 -8.31 -15.56
C PHE A 5 12.34 -7.74 -14.39
N THR A 6 13.40 -7.00 -14.69
CA THR A 6 14.28 -6.37 -13.70
C THR A 6 13.61 -5.16 -13.06
N ASP A 7 12.88 -4.36 -13.83
CA ASP A 7 12.17 -3.19 -13.31
C ASP A 7 11.06 -3.61 -12.34
N SER A 8 10.30 -4.65 -12.69
CA SER A 8 9.28 -5.26 -11.83
C SER A 8 9.87 -5.77 -10.50
N TYR A 9 11.02 -6.46 -10.56
CA TYR A 9 11.68 -6.99 -9.36
C TYR A 9 12.23 -5.88 -8.48
N ALA A 10 12.79 -4.84 -9.07
CA ALA A 10 13.31 -3.69 -8.33
C ALA A 10 12.20 -2.94 -7.61
N GLU A 11 11.07 -2.71 -8.27
CA GLU A 11 9.88 -2.12 -7.63
C GLU A 11 9.33 -3.03 -6.52
N TRP A 12 9.22 -4.34 -6.77
CA TRP A 12 8.72 -5.29 -5.79
C TRP A 12 9.62 -5.39 -4.55
N ASN A 13 10.94 -5.36 -4.75
CA ASN A 13 11.92 -5.39 -3.65
C ASN A 13 11.81 -4.17 -2.73
N ARG A 14 11.41 -3.00 -3.24
CA ARG A 14 11.19 -1.81 -2.39
C ARG A 14 10.06 -2.04 -1.40
N LEU A 15 9.00 -2.73 -1.80
CA LEU A 15 7.80 -2.96 -0.98
C LEU A 15 8.08 -3.89 0.23
N LEU A 16 9.19 -4.63 0.20
CA LEU A 16 9.63 -5.42 1.35
C LEU A 16 9.95 -4.54 2.57
N PHE A 17 10.38 -3.30 2.33
CA PHE A 17 10.76 -2.34 3.37
C PHE A 17 9.65 -1.34 3.66
N TYR A 18 9.61 -0.84 4.90
CA TYR A 18 8.61 0.13 5.35
C TYR A 18 8.59 1.38 4.48
N GLU A 19 9.76 1.93 4.19
CA GLU A 19 9.94 3.16 3.43
C GLU A 19 9.40 3.03 2.01
N GLY A 20 9.60 1.86 1.38
CA GLY A 20 9.08 1.59 0.05
C GLY A 20 7.57 1.48 0.02
N ARG A 21 6.95 0.88 1.05
CA ARG A 21 5.49 0.86 1.18
C ARG A 21 4.93 2.26 1.44
N LEU A 22 5.54 3.01 2.36
CA LEU A 22 5.11 4.38 2.67
C LEU A 22 5.14 5.27 1.42
N ALA A 23 6.17 5.14 0.59
CA ALA A 23 6.34 5.93 -0.62
C ALA A 23 5.25 5.69 -1.70
N THR A 24 4.46 4.62 -1.58
CA THR A 24 3.33 4.37 -2.50
C THR A 24 2.12 5.24 -2.23
N PHE A 25 1.96 5.75 -1.00
CA PHE A 25 0.84 6.60 -0.64
C PHE A 25 1.08 8.01 -1.16
N ASP A 26 0.12 8.53 -1.92
CA ASP A 26 0.13 9.89 -2.46
C ASP A 26 -1.10 10.69 -2.01
N LYS A 27 -1.34 11.84 -2.65
CA LYS A 27 -2.47 12.74 -2.34
C LYS A 27 -3.85 12.13 -2.62
N SER A 28 -3.93 10.98 -3.28
CA SER A 28 -5.18 10.29 -3.59
C SER A 28 -5.64 9.34 -2.48
N TRP A 29 -4.81 9.04 -1.48
CA TRP A 29 -5.28 8.38 -0.26
C TRP A 29 -6.39 9.22 0.41
N PRO A 30 -7.62 8.69 0.55
CA PRO A 30 -8.76 9.54 0.89
C PRO A 30 -8.97 9.78 2.39
N HIS A 31 -8.33 8.97 3.24
CA HIS A 31 -8.55 8.97 4.69
C HIS A 31 -7.63 9.95 5.41
N LYS A 32 -8.17 10.64 6.42
CA LYS A 32 -7.48 11.69 7.20
C LYS A 32 -7.29 11.31 8.67
N GLU A 33 -7.92 10.22 9.08
CA GLU A 33 -7.89 9.65 10.40
C GLU A 33 -6.49 9.10 10.71
N GLU A 34 -5.98 9.37 11.91
CA GLU A 34 -4.60 9.04 12.28
C GLU A 34 -4.33 7.53 12.25
N ASN A 35 -5.31 6.71 12.68
CA ASN A 35 -5.23 5.24 12.60
C ASN A 35 -5.07 4.74 11.16
N LEU A 36 -5.70 5.41 10.19
CA LEU A 36 -5.60 5.11 8.77
C LEU A 36 -4.54 5.95 8.04
N SER A 37 -3.58 6.52 8.77
CA SER A 37 -2.49 7.26 8.15
C SER A 37 -1.64 6.33 7.27
N PRO A 38 -1.08 6.84 6.15
CA PRO A 38 -0.11 6.11 5.34
C PRO A 38 1.01 5.44 6.15
N ALA A 39 1.47 6.12 7.22
CA ALA A 39 2.50 5.59 8.10
C ALA A 39 2.04 4.36 8.87
N ASN A 40 0.80 4.32 9.35
CA ASN A 40 0.27 3.18 10.09
C ASN A 40 -0.05 2.00 9.18
N LEU A 41 -0.63 2.24 8.00
CA LEU A 41 -0.85 1.19 6.99
C LEU A 41 0.48 0.58 6.51
N ALA A 42 1.49 1.41 6.24
CA ALA A 42 2.82 0.93 5.86
C ALA A 42 3.50 0.13 6.98
N LYS A 43 3.33 0.53 8.26
CA LYS A 43 3.82 -0.23 9.42
C LYS A 43 3.11 -1.59 9.53
N ALA A 44 1.80 -1.64 9.29
CA ALA A 44 1.02 -2.88 9.26
C ALA A 44 1.35 -3.81 8.08
N GLY A 45 2.16 -3.35 7.12
CA GLY A 45 2.65 -4.17 6.02
C GLY A 45 1.98 -3.88 4.68
N PHE A 46 1.15 -2.85 4.60
CA PHE A 46 0.40 -2.51 3.40
C PHE A 46 1.07 -1.41 2.57
N PHE A 47 0.99 -1.53 1.24
CA PHE A 47 1.28 -0.45 0.31
C PHE A 47 0.00 -0.04 -0.43
N PHE A 48 -0.08 1.21 -0.84
CA PHE A 48 -1.20 1.76 -1.58
C PHE A 48 -1.24 1.22 -3.00
N CYS A 49 -2.38 0.65 -3.38
CA CYS A 49 -2.59 -0.01 -4.66
C CYS A 49 -3.99 0.31 -5.20
N PRO A 50 -4.33 1.60 -5.41
CA PRO A 50 -5.67 2.00 -5.81
C PRO A 50 -6.00 1.42 -7.19
N ASP A 51 -7.27 1.14 -7.42
CA ASP A 51 -7.77 0.89 -8.75
C ASP A 51 -9.01 1.75 -9.05
N ARG A 52 -9.68 1.49 -10.17
CA ARG A 52 -10.83 2.30 -10.60
C ARG A 52 -12.08 2.09 -9.75
N LEU A 53 -12.18 0.94 -9.08
CA LEU A 53 -13.32 0.58 -8.23
C LEU A 53 -13.02 0.95 -6.79
N ASP A 54 -11.82 0.67 -6.32
CA ASP A 54 -11.41 0.82 -4.93
C ASP A 54 -10.26 1.82 -4.79
N ARG A 55 -10.63 3.07 -4.48
CA ARG A 55 -9.67 4.19 -4.39
C ARG A 55 -8.80 4.17 -3.13
N ASP A 56 -9.18 3.38 -2.13
CA ASP A 56 -8.44 3.20 -0.88
C ASP A 56 -7.90 1.77 -0.74
N ASN A 57 -7.76 1.05 -1.86
CA ASN A 57 -7.20 -0.28 -1.85
C ASN A 57 -5.73 -0.27 -1.45
N VAL A 58 -5.37 -1.16 -0.53
CA VAL A 58 -4.00 -1.42 -0.12
C VAL A 58 -3.70 -2.92 -0.23
N LYS A 59 -2.43 -3.27 -0.43
CA LYS A 59 -2.00 -4.66 -0.60
C LYS A 59 -0.77 -4.98 0.24
N CYS A 60 -0.69 -6.20 0.75
CA CYS A 60 0.50 -6.69 1.44
C CYS A 60 1.43 -7.42 0.46
N PRO A 61 2.74 -7.09 0.39
CA PRO A 61 3.68 -7.73 -0.54
C PRO A 61 4.09 -9.14 -0.09
N PHE A 62 3.78 -9.53 1.16
CA PHE A 62 4.12 -10.85 1.70
C PHE A 62 2.98 -11.86 1.57
N CYS A 63 1.75 -11.48 1.96
CA CYS A 63 0.60 -12.38 1.95
C CYS A 63 -0.36 -12.13 0.78
N PHE A 64 -0.11 -11.10 -0.03
CA PHE A 64 -0.89 -10.72 -1.21
C PHE A 64 -2.36 -10.38 -0.98
N LYS A 65 -2.80 -10.27 0.28
CA LYS A 65 -4.15 -9.79 0.62
C LYS A 65 -4.29 -8.33 0.21
N CYS A 66 -5.45 -8.02 -0.38
CA CYS A 66 -5.91 -6.66 -0.68
C CYS A 66 -7.04 -6.30 0.27
N LEU A 67 -7.05 -5.07 0.77
CA LEU A 67 -8.10 -4.53 1.64
C LEU A 67 -8.49 -3.14 1.14
N CYS A 68 -9.78 -2.89 1.05
CA CYS A 68 -10.41 -1.63 0.63
C CYS A 68 -11.65 -1.37 1.47
N ASN A 69 -12.30 -0.22 1.26
CA ASN A 69 -13.46 0.24 2.04
C ASN A 69 -13.11 0.42 3.53
N TRP A 70 -11.97 1.06 3.80
CA TRP A 70 -11.57 1.38 5.17
C TRP A 70 -12.55 2.36 5.81
N GLU A 71 -12.84 2.16 7.09
CA GLU A 71 -13.72 2.98 7.90
C GLU A 71 -12.95 3.67 9.04
N PRO A 72 -13.41 4.84 9.54
CA PRO A 72 -12.71 5.60 10.58
C PRO A 72 -12.34 4.82 11.85
N GLY A 73 -13.04 3.73 12.15
CA GLY A 73 -12.79 2.89 13.33
C GLY A 73 -11.83 1.72 13.12
N ASP A 74 -11.36 1.49 11.89
CA ASP A 74 -10.54 0.31 11.57
C ASP A 74 -9.12 0.41 12.17
N ASP A 75 -8.56 -0.75 12.50
CA ASP A 75 -7.15 -0.92 12.87
C ASP A 75 -6.44 -1.65 11.72
N PRO A 76 -5.38 -1.06 11.13
CA PRO A 76 -4.59 -1.73 10.11
C PRO A 76 -3.89 -3.03 10.55
N LEU A 77 -3.72 -3.30 11.86
CA LEU A 77 -2.99 -4.48 12.36
C LEU A 77 -3.86 -5.74 12.55
#